data_AF-A0A1Y3N781-F1
#
_entry.id   AF-A0A1Y3N781-F1
#
_cell.length_a   1.000
_cell.length_b   1.000
_cell.length_c   1.000
_cell.angle_alpha   90.00
_cell.angle_beta   90.00
_cell.angle_gamma   90.00
#
_symmetry.space_group_name_H-M   'P 1'
#
loop_
_entity.id
_entity.type
_entity.pdbx_description
1 polymer ?
#
loop_
_entity_poly.entity_id
_entity_poly.type
_entity_poly.pdbx_seq_one_letter_code
_entity_poly.pdbx_strand_id
1 'polypeptide(L)'
;MSGKELKLKYGSSSDCGRRPYQQDDYLIITNLFGLKDTHLFGVFDGHGDDGAKASQYIKKILPDFLNKYKSKFLENPRATLNVIYDEMAEMLCENEDIDTYISGTTAVIAIFHDNKLIISNVGDSRVVVGLEDEKGNITAKQMTVDHNCYNKEEYDRIISKGGRIEALQFGEESFGKTDEPKLRERI
;
A
#
# COMPACT_ATOMS: atom_id res chain seq x y z
N MET A 1 4.39 -2.25 35.72
CA MET A 1 3.43 -3.19 35.08
C MET A 1 4.22 -3.99 34.05
N SER A 2 4.45 -5.29 34.29
CA SER A 2 5.17 -6.14 33.33
C SER A 2 4.23 -6.53 32.19
N GLY A 3 4.22 -5.75 31.11
CA GLY A 3 3.55 -6.15 29.87
C GLY A 3 4.19 -7.42 29.35
N LYS A 4 3.38 -8.42 28.98
CA LYS A 4 3.89 -9.62 28.29
C LYS A 4 4.63 -9.17 27.03
N GLU A 5 5.87 -9.62 26.87
CA GLU A 5 6.64 -9.41 25.64
C GLU A 5 5.88 -10.06 24.48
N LEU A 6 5.54 -9.26 23.46
CA LEU A 6 4.87 -9.75 22.26
C LEU A 6 5.84 -10.68 21.52
N LYS A 7 5.54 -11.99 21.55
CA LYS A 7 6.26 -12.96 20.74
C LYS A 7 5.73 -12.94 19.31
N LEU A 8 6.36 -12.14 18.47
CA LEU A 8 6.03 -12.07 17.05
C LEU A 8 6.37 -13.40 16.34
N LYS A 9 5.41 -13.94 15.61
CA LYS A 9 5.61 -14.99 14.61
C LYS A 9 5.13 -14.44 13.28
N TYR A 10 5.92 -14.64 12.24
CA TYR A 10 5.62 -14.11 10.92
C TYR A 10 6.05 -15.09 9.83
N GLY A 11 5.48 -14.90 8.64
CA GLY A 11 5.82 -15.64 7.43
C GLY A 11 5.31 -14.85 6.22
N SER A 12 5.82 -15.19 5.05
CA SER A 12 5.44 -14.58 3.78
C SER A 12 5.49 -15.63 2.68
N SER A 13 4.68 -15.42 1.65
CA SER A 13 4.69 -16.21 0.42
C SER A 13 4.30 -15.27 -0.72
N SER A 14 4.92 -15.47 -1.88
CA SER A 14 4.63 -14.75 -3.11
C SER A 14 4.76 -15.76 -4.25
N ASP A 15 3.85 -15.68 -5.21
CA ASP A 15 3.79 -16.56 -6.37
C ASP A 15 3.37 -15.73 -7.58
N CYS A 16 4.03 -15.96 -8.73
CA CYS A 16 3.71 -15.30 -10.00
C CYS A 16 2.31 -15.72 -10.50
N GLY A 17 1.88 -16.93 -10.12
CA GLY A 17 0.59 -17.48 -10.54
C GLY A 17 0.49 -17.58 -12.06
N ARG A 18 -0.52 -16.94 -12.65
CA ARG A 18 -0.81 -16.96 -14.10
C ARG A 18 -0.23 -15.78 -14.87
N ARG A 19 0.48 -14.86 -14.19
CA ARG A 19 1.09 -13.70 -14.84
C ARG A 19 2.38 -14.13 -15.56
N PRO A 20 2.79 -13.42 -16.62
CA PRO A 20 4.07 -13.71 -17.29
C PRO A 20 5.28 -13.34 -16.43
N TYR A 21 5.13 -12.37 -15.52
CA TYR A 21 6.20 -11.86 -14.67
C TYR A 21 5.67 -11.63 -13.25
N GLN A 22 6.53 -11.84 -12.25
CA GLN A 22 6.25 -11.44 -10.88
C GLN A 22 6.62 -9.97 -10.71
N GLN A 23 5.63 -9.13 -10.38
CA GLN A 23 5.80 -7.71 -10.13
C GLN A 23 5.52 -7.33 -8.67
N ASP A 24 4.99 -8.27 -7.88
CA ASP A 24 4.81 -8.11 -6.44
C ASP A 24 6.15 -8.17 -5.73
N ASP A 25 6.28 -7.36 -4.68
CA ASP A 25 7.31 -7.53 -3.68
C ASP A 25 6.73 -7.32 -2.27
N TYR A 26 7.47 -7.80 -1.26
CA TYR A 26 7.12 -7.62 0.13
C TYR A 26 8.36 -7.31 0.97
N LEU A 27 8.12 -6.73 2.15
CA LEU A 27 9.14 -6.37 3.11
C LEU A 27 8.74 -6.85 4.50
N ILE A 28 9.69 -7.47 5.21
CA ILE A 28 9.56 -7.77 6.63
C ILE A 28 10.85 -7.31 7.32
N ILE A 29 10.72 -6.35 8.23
CA ILE A 29 11.83 -5.88 9.07
C ILE A 29 11.41 -6.04 10.53
N THR A 30 12.12 -6.89 11.25
CA THR A 30 12.03 -6.96 12.71
C THR A 30 13.03 -6.03 13.36
N ASN A 31 12.67 -5.47 14.52
CA ASN A 31 13.50 -4.53 15.25
C ASN A 31 13.82 -3.27 14.45
N LEU A 32 12.81 -2.75 13.72
CA LEU A 32 12.91 -1.49 13.01
C LEU A 32 13.40 -0.40 13.98
N PHE A 33 14.25 0.50 13.50
CA PHE A 33 14.91 1.53 14.34
C PHE A 33 15.84 1.01 15.43
N GLY A 34 16.16 -0.29 15.43
CA GLY A 34 16.87 -0.97 16.52
C GLY A 34 16.00 -1.22 17.76
N LEU A 35 14.68 -1.07 17.67
CA LEU A 35 13.74 -1.20 18.79
C LEU A 35 13.08 -2.58 18.77
N LYS A 36 13.24 -3.35 19.85
CA LYS A 36 12.80 -4.76 19.92
C LYS A 36 11.31 -5.00 19.68
N ASP A 37 10.49 -4.00 19.98
CA ASP A 37 9.03 -4.02 19.90
C ASP A 37 8.50 -3.34 18.63
N THR A 38 9.40 -3.02 17.68
CA THR A 38 9.05 -2.30 16.46
C THR A 38 9.29 -3.19 15.24
N HIS A 39 8.23 -3.47 14.49
CA HIS A 39 8.27 -4.38 13.34
C HIS A 39 7.51 -3.79 12.17
N LEU A 40 8.10 -3.86 10.97
CA LEU A 40 7.51 -3.39 9.72
C LEU A 40 7.19 -4.57 8.81
N PHE A 41 6.00 -4.53 8.24
CA PHE A 41 5.52 -5.41 7.18
C PHE A 41 5.04 -4.54 6.04
N GLY A 42 5.39 -4.88 4.80
CA GLY A 42 4.97 -4.15 3.61
C GLY A 42 4.69 -5.09 2.45
N VAL A 43 3.71 -4.72 1.62
CA VAL A 43 3.40 -5.36 0.33
C VAL A 43 3.29 -4.28 -0.73
N PHE A 44 3.82 -4.58 -1.91
CA PHE A 44 3.97 -3.67 -3.04
C PHE A 44 3.56 -4.43 -4.31
N ASP A 45 2.43 -4.07 -4.90
CA ASP A 45 1.90 -4.67 -6.13
C ASP A 45 2.31 -3.77 -7.31
N GLY A 46 3.31 -4.23 -8.06
CA GLY A 46 3.87 -3.53 -9.22
C GLY A 46 3.01 -3.69 -10.47
N HIS A 47 2.84 -2.62 -11.24
CA HIS A 47 2.10 -2.62 -12.50
C HIS A 47 2.83 -1.84 -13.60
N GLY A 48 2.42 -2.04 -14.86
CA GLY A 48 3.10 -1.51 -16.04
C GLY A 48 4.33 -2.33 -16.42
N ASP A 49 5.03 -1.94 -17.48
CA ASP A 49 6.17 -2.70 -18.01
C ASP A 49 7.34 -2.75 -17.00
N ASP A 50 7.51 -1.69 -16.22
CA ASP A 50 8.54 -1.55 -15.17
C ASP A 50 7.99 -1.75 -13.75
N GLY A 51 6.80 -2.35 -13.59
CA GLY A 51 6.16 -2.53 -12.29
C GLY A 51 7.01 -3.27 -11.25
N ALA A 52 7.75 -4.29 -11.69
CA ALA A 52 8.68 -5.02 -10.81
C ALA A 52 9.84 -4.14 -10.34
N LYS A 53 10.35 -3.23 -11.19
CA LYS A 53 11.40 -2.28 -10.80
C LYS A 53 10.84 -1.27 -9.80
N ALA A 54 9.63 -0.77 -10.03
CA ALA A 54 8.97 0.20 -9.16
C ALA A 54 8.74 -0.38 -7.75
N SER A 55 8.15 -1.58 -7.64
CA SER A 55 7.89 -2.24 -6.36
C SER A 55 9.19 -2.54 -5.60
N GLN A 56 10.22 -3.04 -6.29
CA GLN A 56 11.54 -3.31 -5.72
C GLN A 56 12.25 -2.02 -5.25
N TYR A 57 12.16 -0.93 -6.02
CA TYR A 57 12.78 0.35 -5.68
C TYR A 57 12.17 0.95 -4.42
N ILE A 58 10.83 1.05 -4.37
CA ILE A 58 10.09 1.55 -3.21
C ILE A 58 10.36 0.72 -1.96
N LYS A 59 10.31 -0.60 -2.07
CA LYS A 59 10.70 -1.53 -0.99
C LYS A 59 12.11 -1.25 -0.47
N LYS A 60 13.06 -1.02 -1.38
CA LYS A 60 14.48 -0.83 -1.05
C LYS A 60 14.70 0.45 -0.25
N ILE A 61 14.08 1.56 -0.64
CA ILE A 61 14.33 2.87 -0.02
C ILE A 61 13.49 3.14 1.23
N LEU A 62 12.31 2.51 1.36
CA LEU A 62 11.39 2.74 2.49
C LEU A 62 12.05 2.63 3.88
N PRO A 63 12.88 1.61 4.19
CA PRO A 63 13.52 1.51 5.50
C PRO A 63 14.48 2.66 5.79
N ASP A 64 15.18 3.16 4.78
CA ASP A 64 16.13 4.27 4.93
C ASP A 64 15.39 5.57 5.21
N PHE A 65 14.27 5.80 4.53
CA PHE A 65 13.37 6.93 4.81
C PHE A 65 12.77 6.88 6.21
N LEU A 66 12.27 5.71 6.63
CA LEU A 66 11.78 5.52 7.99
C LEU A 66 12.89 5.83 9.01
N ASN A 67 14.12 5.34 8.79
CA ASN A 67 15.25 5.61 9.69
C ASN A 67 15.64 7.10 9.70
N LYS A 68 15.71 7.74 8.53
CA LYS A 68 15.95 9.19 8.36
C LYS A 68 14.96 10.01 9.19
N TYR A 69 13.69 9.60 9.20
CA TYR A 69 12.60 10.30 9.88
C TYR A 69 12.19 9.68 11.22
N LYS A 70 13.00 8.80 11.81
CA LYS A 70 12.67 8.04 13.04
C LYS A 70 12.04 8.91 14.14
N SER A 71 12.70 10.01 14.53
CA SER A 71 12.21 10.85 15.63
C SER A 71 10.84 11.47 15.32
N LYS A 72 10.63 11.96 14.10
CA LYS A 72 9.35 12.52 13.66
C LYS A 72 8.28 11.44 13.56
N PHE A 73 8.65 10.25 13.09
CA PHE A 73 7.74 9.11 13.00
C PHE A 73 7.24 8.70 14.38
N LEU A 74 8.13 8.61 15.38
CA LEU A 74 7.75 8.25 16.75
C LEU A 74 6.84 9.29 17.41
N GLU A 75 6.95 10.56 17.02
CA GLU A 75 6.10 11.65 17.50
C GLU A 75 4.74 11.68 16.78
N ASN A 76 4.76 11.66 15.44
CA ASN A 76 3.57 11.73 14.59
C ASN A 76 3.74 10.83 13.35
N PRO A 77 3.36 9.54 13.47
CA PRO A 77 3.51 8.59 12.38
C PRO A 77 2.77 9.01 11.11
N ARG A 78 1.55 9.56 11.25
CA ARG A 78 0.70 9.91 10.11
C ARG A 78 1.32 11.03 9.27
N ALA A 79 1.67 12.15 9.89
CA ALA A 79 2.26 13.28 9.18
C ALA A 79 3.62 12.90 8.56
N THR A 80 4.41 12.12 9.28
CA THR A 80 5.72 11.66 8.80
C THR A 80 5.61 10.71 7.61
N LEU A 81 4.66 9.77 7.65
CA LEU A 81 4.44 8.85 6.53
C LEU A 81 4.01 9.58 5.27
N ASN A 82 3.14 10.60 5.36
CA ASN A 82 2.79 11.42 4.18
C ASN A 82 4.03 12.04 3.53
N VAL A 83 4.91 12.65 4.32
CA VAL A 83 6.17 13.22 3.81
C VAL A 83 7.06 12.14 3.19
N ILE A 84 7.15 10.96 3.81
CA ILE A 84 7.92 9.84 3.26
C ILE A 84 7.35 9.39 1.90
N TYR A 85 6.03 9.25 1.77
CA TYR A 85 5.42 8.85 0.50
C TYR A 85 5.64 9.89 -0.59
N ASP A 86 5.51 11.18 -0.28
CA ASP A 86 5.76 12.26 -1.25
C ASP A 86 7.22 12.23 -1.74
N GLU A 87 8.21 12.18 -0.83
CA GLU A 87 9.63 12.10 -1.22
C GLU A 87 9.97 10.80 -1.97
N MET A 88 9.41 9.67 -1.56
CA MET A 88 9.64 8.40 -2.26
C MET A 88 9.00 8.37 -3.65
N ALA A 89 7.83 8.98 -3.82
CA ALA A 89 7.18 9.11 -5.11
C ALA A 89 7.99 10.02 -6.05
N GLU A 90 8.51 11.14 -5.54
CA GLU A 90 9.44 12.01 -6.29
C GLU A 90 10.68 11.23 -6.73
N MET A 91 11.35 10.51 -5.81
CA MET A 91 12.52 9.70 -6.14
C MET A 91 12.24 8.59 -7.15
N LEU A 92 11.05 7.98 -7.10
CA LEU A 92 10.65 6.98 -8.10
C LEU A 92 10.47 7.62 -9.48
N CYS A 93 9.82 8.80 -9.55
CA CYS A 93 9.61 9.55 -10.80
C CYS A 93 10.93 10.07 -11.39
N GLU A 94 11.92 10.41 -10.56
CA GLU A 94 13.24 10.89 -11.00
C GLU A 94 14.20 9.75 -11.41
N ASN A 95 13.83 8.49 -11.17
CA ASN A 95 14.66 7.35 -11.51
C ASN A 95 14.62 7.05 -13.02
N GLU A 96 15.68 7.43 -13.73
CA GLU A 96 15.81 7.25 -15.19
C GLU A 96 15.74 5.77 -15.65
N ASP A 97 15.97 4.80 -14.76
CA ASP A 97 15.92 3.36 -15.08
C ASP A 97 14.50 2.77 -15.03
N ILE A 98 13.50 3.57 -14.60
CA ILE A 98 12.12 3.14 -14.37
C ILE A 98 11.16 4.07 -15.12
N ASP A 99 10.48 3.56 -16.15
CA ASP A 99 9.43 4.33 -16.83
C ASP A 99 8.15 4.40 -15.98
N THR A 100 8.01 5.52 -15.26
CA THR A 100 6.86 5.81 -14.40
C THR A 100 5.66 6.41 -15.13
N TYR A 101 5.73 6.59 -16.46
CA TYR A 101 4.60 7.13 -17.22
C TYR A 101 3.40 6.17 -17.22
N ILE A 102 3.66 4.87 -17.33
CA ILE A 102 2.64 3.80 -17.25
C ILE A 102 2.94 2.72 -16.20
N SER A 103 4.06 2.83 -15.49
CA SER A 103 4.44 1.86 -14.46
C SER A 103 4.42 2.48 -13.07
N GLY A 104 4.21 1.62 -12.09
CA GLY A 104 4.14 2.04 -10.70
C GLY A 104 3.99 0.86 -9.77
N THR A 105 3.69 1.16 -8.51
CA THR A 105 3.43 0.14 -7.50
C THR A 105 2.40 0.66 -6.49
N THR A 106 1.60 -0.23 -5.94
CA THR A 106 0.93 0.04 -4.66
C THR A 106 1.96 0.06 -3.53
N ALA A 107 1.55 0.54 -2.36
CA ALA A 107 2.30 0.37 -1.13
C ALA A 107 1.34 0.30 0.05
N VAL A 108 1.23 -0.87 0.67
CA VAL A 108 0.54 -1.03 1.95
C VAL A 108 1.54 -1.50 3.00
N ILE A 109 1.58 -0.81 4.15
CA ILE A 109 2.47 -1.13 5.25
C ILE A 109 1.73 -1.25 6.57
N ALA A 110 2.24 -2.11 7.44
CA ALA A 110 1.84 -2.29 8.82
C ALA A 110 3.07 -2.21 9.71
N ILE A 111 3.08 -1.25 10.64
CA ILE A 111 4.13 -1.06 11.64
C ILE A 111 3.54 -1.35 13.02
N PHE A 112 4.02 -2.40 13.66
CA PHE A 112 3.78 -2.63 15.08
C PHE A 112 4.82 -1.85 15.88
N HIS A 113 4.39 -1.03 16.83
CA HIS A 113 5.25 -0.25 17.72
C HIS A 113 4.52 0.05 19.03
N ASP A 114 5.11 -0.22 20.18
CA ASP A 114 4.53 0.08 21.51
C ASP A 114 3.05 -0.36 21.65
N ASN A 115 2.78 -1.65 21.35
CA ASN A 115 1.44 -2.26 21.33
C ASN A 115 0.42 -1.58 20.41
N LYS A 116 0.85 -0.73 19.48
CA LYS A 116 0.00 -0.10 18.46
C LYS A 116 0.31 -0.68 17.10
N LEU A 117 -0.73 -0.80 16.29
CA LEU A 117 -0.64 -1.14 14.89
C LEU A 117 -0.90 0.13 14.06
N ILE A 118 0.15 0.62 13.40
CA ILE A 118 0.11 1.76 12.50
C ILE A 118 0.02 1.22 11.08
N ILE A 119 -1.01 1.61 10.33
CA ILE A 119 -1.23 1.14 8.96
C ILE A 119 -1.25 2.34 8.03
N SER A 120 -0.63 2.18 6.87
CA SER A 120 -0.71 3.15 5.77
C SER A 120 -0.89 2.44 4.44
N ASN A 121 -1.68 3.03 3.55
CA ASN A 121 -2.07 2.43 2.28
C ASN A 121 -2.04 3.47 1.15
N VAL A 122 -1.45 3.07 0.02
CA VAL A 122 -1.55 3.74 -1.28
C VAL A 122 -1.85 2.68 -2.32
N GLY A 123 -3.03 2.75 -2.94
CA GLY A 123 -3.50 1.78 -3.93
C GLY A 123 -4.56 0.84 -3.37
N ASP A 124 -4.73 -0.31 -4.02
CA ASP A 124 -5.79 -1.29 -3.77
C ASP A 124 -5.28 -2.58 -3.09
N SER A 125 -4.01 -2.62 -2.67
CA SER A 125 -3.53 -3.60 -1.70
C SER A 125 -4.15 -3.37 -0.31
N ARG A 126 -4.07 -4.37 0.57
CA ARG A 126 -4.92 -4.38 1.78
C ARG A 126 -4.30 -5.03 3.00
N VAL A 127 -4.59 -4.45 4.18
CA VAL A 127 -4.38 -5.09 5.48
C VAL A 127 -5.70 -5.62 6.04
N VAL A 128 -5.70 -6.89 6.44
CA VAL A 128 -6.81 -7.54 7.14
C VAL A 128 -6.31 -8.08 8.47
N VAL A 129 -7.01 -7.77 9.56
CA VAL A 129 -6.70 -8.24 10.91
C VAL A 129 -7.72 -9.29 11.33
N GLY A 130 -7.24 -10.42 11.83
CA GLY A 130 -8.06 -11.41 12.53
C GLY A 130 -8.29 -10.97 13.98
N LEU A 131 -9.54 -10.81 14.38
CA LEU A 131 -9.94 -10.49 15.74
C LEU A 131 -10.61 -11.71 16.37
N GLU A 132 -10.02 -12.21 17.45
CA GLU A 132 -10.58 -13.30 18.24
C GLU A 132 -11.50 -12.74 19.33
N ASP A 133 -12.72 -13.25 19.41
CA ASP A 133 -13.67 -12.91 20.48
C ASP A 133 -13.42 -13.75 21.75
N GLU A 134 -14.13 -13.45 22.84
CA GLU A 134 -14.00 -14.18 24.11
C GLU A 134 -14.35 -15.69 24.02
N LYS A 135 -15.02 -16.11 22.94
CA LYS A 135 -15.41 -17.49 22.67
C LYS A 135 -14.42 -18.20 21.75
N GLY A 136 -13.35 -17.53 21.31
CA GLY A 136 -12.35 -18.07 20.40
C GLY A 136 -12.73 -18.00 18.91
N ASN A 137 -13.80 -17.29 18.55
CA ASN A 137 -14.17 -17.13 17.14
C ASN A 137 -13.32 -16.02 16.52
N ILE A 138 -12.74 -16.31 15.35
CA ILE A 138 -11.94 -15.33 14.61
C ILE A 138 -12.82 -14.66 13.56
N THR A 139 -12.86 -13.32 13.59
CA THR A 139 -13.49 -12.49 12.56
C THR A 139 -12.42 -11.72 11.78
N ALA A 140 -12.54 -11.70 10.46
CA ALA A 140 -11.66 -10.92 9.61
C ALA A 140 -12.17 -9.48 9.49
N LYS A 141 -11.32 -8.50 9.80
CA LYS A 141 -11.62 -7.09 9.65
C LYS A 141 -10.61 -6.43 8.72
N GLN A 142 -11.09 -5.93 7.58
CA GLN A 142 -10.29 -5.08 6.71
C GLN A 142 -10.00 -3.74 7.41
N MET A 143 -8.73 -3.36 7.45
CA MET A 143 -8.26 -2.17 8.17
C MET A 143 -7.97 -0.99 7.24
N THR A 144 -7.70 -1.26 5.96
CA THR A 144 -7.46 -0.24 4.93
C THR A 144 -8.70 -0.04 4.07
N VAL A 145 -8.83 1.13 3.45
CA VAL A 145 -9.76 1.35 2.34
C VAL A 145 -8.94 1.31 1.07
N ASP A 146 -9.26 0.38 0.16
CA ASP A 146 -8.64 0.31 -1.15
C ASP A 146 -8.92 1.61 -1.92
N HIS A 147 -7.91 2.17 -2.57
CA HIS A 147 -8.06 3.34 -3.43
C HIS A 147 -8.44 2.89 -4.83
N ASN A 148 -9.69 3.15 -5.21
CA ASN A 148 -10.23 2.86 -6.53
C ASN A 148 -11.16 3.98 -6.99
N CYS A 149 -11.56 3.94 -8.26
CA CYS A 149 -12.40 4.97 -8.88
C CYS A 149 -13.85 5.02 -8.37
N TYR A 150 -14.28 4.04 -7.56
CA TYR A 150 -15.60 4.05 -6.92
C TYR A 150 -15.60 4.75 -5.57
N ASN A 151 -14.43 5.00 -4.96
CA ASN A 151 -14.34 5.81 -3.76
C ASN A 151 -14.65 7.27 -4.14
N LYS A 152 -15.68 7.86 -3.53
CA LYS A 152 -16.11 9.22 -3.84
C LYS A 152 -14.97 10.25 -3.73
N GLU A 153 -14.11 10.12 -2.72
CA GLU A 153 -12.98 11.03 -2.52
C GLU A 153 -11.95 10.93 -3.66
N GLU A 154 -11.64 9.71 -4.11
CA GLU A 154 -10.71 9.49 -5.24
C GLU A 154 -11.33 9.92 -6.57
N TYR A 155 -12.62 9.64 -6.75
CA TYR A 155 -13.40 10.11 -7.90
C TYR A 155 -13.33 11.65 -7.99
N ASP A 156 -13.71 12.34 -6.92
CA ASP A 156 -13.73 13.80 -6.88
C ASP A 156 -12.32 14.38 -7.10
N ARG A 157 -11.29 13.75 -6.50
CA ARG A 157 -9.88 14.12 -6.68
C ARG A 157 -9.47 14.04 -8.15
N ILE A 158 -9.78 12.94 -8.84
CA ILE A 158 -9.42 12.73 -10.25
C ILE A 158 -10.10 13.78 -11.14
N ILE A 159 -11.42 13.97 -10.99
CA ILE A 159 -12.18 14.95 -11.78
C ILE A 159 -11.70 16.39 -11.53
N SER A 160 -11.41 16.75 -10.28
CA SER A 160 -10.89 18.10 -9.95
C SER A 160 -9.54 18.43 -10.60
N LYS A 161 -8.78 17.39 -10.99
CA LYS A 161 -7.49 17.51 -11.68
C LYS A 161 -7.63 17.44 -13.20
N GLY A 162 -8.86 17.43 -13.74
CA GLY A 162 -9.13 17.30 -15.16
C GLY A 162 -8.98 15.88 -15.72
N GLY A 163 -8.89 14.88 -14.83
CA GLY A 163 -8.91 13.48 -15.22
C GLY A 163 -10.29 12.99 -15.61
N ARG A 164 -10.37 11.78 -16.16
CA ARG A 164 -11.63 11.09 -16.49
C ARG A 164 -11.62 9.67 -15.93
N ILE A 165 -12.81 9.13 -15.68
CA ILE A 165 -13.01 7.75 -15.20
C ILE A 165 -13.93 7.05 -16.20
N GLU A 166 -13.38 6.03 -16.86
CA GLU A 166 -14.08 5.24 -17.87
C GLU A 166 -13.83 3.76 -17.61
N ALA A 167 -14.83 2.93 -17.85
CA ALA A 167 -14.63 1.49 -17.86
C ALA A 167 -13.76 1.12 -19.07
N LEU A 168 -12.77 0.25 -18.86
CA LEU A 168 -11.99 -0.28 -19.99
C LEU A 168 -12.93 -1.09 -20.89
N GLN A 169 -13.02 -0.70 -22.15
CA GLN A 169 -13.67 -1.48 -23.19
C GLN A 169 -12.60 -2.29 -23.92
N PHE A 170 -12.73 -3.61 -23.89
CA PHE A 170 -11.97 -4.53 -24.73
C PHE A 170 -12.92 -5.16 -25.74
N GLY A 171 -12.98 -4.60 -26.95
CA GLY A 171 -13.97 -5.03 -27.95
C GLY A 171 -15.39 -4.66 -27.53
N GLU A 172 -16.32 -5.60 -27.59
CA GLU A 172 -17.71 -5.40 -27.12
C GLU A 172 -17.88 -5.62 -25.60
N GLU A 173 -16.83 -6.05 -24.90
CA GLU A 173 -16.87 -6.31 -23.46
C GLU A 173 -16.40 -5.10 -22.66
N SER A 174 -17.24 -4.62 -21.74
CA SER A 174 -16.88 -3.60 -20.76
C SER A 174 -16.44 -4.24 -19.45
N PHE A 175 -15.21 -3.94 -19.01
CA PHE A 175 -14.70 -4.34 -17.70
C PHE A 175 -14.78 -3.15 -16.72
N GLY A 176 -15.56 -3.34 -15.65
CA GLY A 176 -15.88 -2.31 -14.66
C GLY A 176 -17.40 -2.16 -14.51
N LYS A 177 -17.90 -2.08 -13.27
CA LYS A 177 -19.34 -1.89 -13.03
C LYS A 177 -19.70 -0.45 -13.39
N THR A 178 -20.38 -0.27 -14.52
CA THR A 178 -21.00 1.02 -14.90
C THR A 178 -22.47 1.10 -14.45
N ASP A 179 -22.89 0.23 -13.53
CA ASP A 179 -24.29 0.08 -13.10
C ASP A 179 -24.81 1.20 -12.20
N GLU A 180 -24.09 2.33 -12.05
CA GLU A 180 -24.72 3.57 -11.60
C GLU A 180 -25.14 4.42 -12.81
N PRO A 181 -26.45 4.72 -12.98
CA PRO A 181 -26.99 5.43 -14.14
C PRO A 181 -26.56 6.92 -14.29
N LYS A 182 -25.39 7.34 -13.80
CA LYS A 182 -24.99 8.76 -13.78
C LYS A 182 -23.62 9.10 -14.39
N LEU A 183 -22.92 8.15 -14.98
CA LEU A 183 -21.57 8.39 -15.53
C LEU A 183 -21.49 8.28 -17.06
N ARG A 184 -22.58 8.66 -17.74
CA ARG A 184 -22.59 8.93 -19.19
C ARG A 184 -22.81 10.40 -19.46
N GLU A 185 -21.92 11.28 -18.98
CA GLU A 185 -21.84 12.63 -19.52
C GLU A 185 -20.57 12.77 -20.37
N ARG A 186 -20.83 12.75 -21.68
CA ARG A 186 -19.95 13.09 -22.78
C ARG A 186 -19.47 14.54 -22.64
N ILE A 187 -18.20 14.78 -22.94
CA ILE A 187 -17.77 15.96 -23.69
C ILE A 187 -17.03 15.43 -24.92
#